data_AF-A0A8J2PDL0-F1
#
_entry.id   AF-A0A8J2PDL0-F1
#
_cell.length_a   1.000
_cell.length_b   1.000
_cell.length_c   1.000
_cell.angle_alpha   90.00
_cell.angle_beta   90.00
_cell.angle_gamma   90.00
#
_symmetry.space_group_name_H-M   'P 1'
#
loop_
_entity.id
_entity.type
_entity.pdbx_description
1 polymer ?
#
loop_
_entity_poly.entity_id
_entity_poly.type
_entity_poly.pdbx_seq_one_letter_code
_entity_poly.pdbx_strand_id
1 'polypeptide(L)'
;MDSRDIFPSVCLTKFIRIGIADKNDNPPYFDKALYEAEVDENEDIQHTVLTVTAKDLDESSRIRYEITKGNTGGAFAVKNMTGAIYVAGPLDYESRKRYELKLAASDNKNENSTTVVINVKDVNDNPPVFDRPTYETQITEEDDRNLPKRVLQYDLTLVASDSLLENETTVVIRINDVNDLPPVFSQSIYTAEIAEEYSGALPLKLLQLL
;
A
#
# COMPACT_ATOMS: atom_id res chain seq x y z
N MET A 1 -81.86 65.88 -36.91
CA MET A 1 -81.08 64.91 -37.71
C MET A 1 -79.99 64.38 -36.81
N ASP A 2 -79.95 63.06 -36.73
CA ASP A 2 -79.41 62.19 -35.68
C ASP A 2 -77.87 62.21 -35.63
N SER A 3 -77.28 62.71 -34.53
CA SER A 3 -75.84 62.63 -34.25
C SER A 3 -75.53 61.31 -33.55
N ARG A 4 -75.34 60.25 -34.33
CA ARG A 4 -74.82 58.99 -33.80
C ARG A 4 -73.31 59.11 -33.64
N ASP A 5 -72.89 59.56 -32.47
CA ASP A 5 -71.52 59.38 -32.00
C ASP A 5 -71.26 57.88 -31.81
N ILE A 6 -70.59 57.28 -32.79
CA ILE A 6 -70.05 55.92 -32.67
C ILE A 6 -68.77 56.04 -31.83
N PHE A 7 -68.88 55.88 -30.52
CA PHE A 7 -67.71 55.61 -29.70
C PHE A 7 -67.20 54.20 -30.03
N PRO A 8 -65.92 53.99 -30.36
CA PRO A 8 -65.40 52.64 -30.46
C PRO A 8 -65.46 52.00 -29.07
N SER A 9 -66.19 50.88 -28.94
CA SER A 9 -66.06 49.99 -27.79
C SER A 9 -64.66 49.41 -27.78
N VAL A 10 -63.74 50.02 -27.02
CA VAL A 10 -62.38 49.51 -26.87
C VAL A 10 -62.44 48.24 -26.03
N CYS A 11 -62.25 47.09 -26.67
CA CYS A 11 -62.10 45.81 -25.99
C CYS A 11 -60.60 45.53 -25.82
N LEU A 12 -60.09 45.69 -24.60
CA LEU A 12 -58.72 45.36 -24.24
C LEU A 12 -58.69 43.98 -23.57
N THR A 13 -58.18 42.99 -24.29
CA THR A 13 -57.93 41.66 -23.71
C THR A 13 -56.51 41.60 -23.20
N LYS A 14 -56.33 41.32 -21.90
CA LYS A 14 -55.01 41.07 -21.29
C LYS A 14 -54.90 39.60 -20.92
N PHE A 15 -53.92 38.92 -21.49
CA PHE A 15 -53.59 37.56 -21.08
C PHE A 15 -52.85 37.60 -19.72
N ILE A 16 -53.42 36.95 -18.72
CA ILE A 16 -52.73 36.70 -17.43
C ILE A 16 -52.14 35.29 -17.52
N ARG A 17 -50.82 35.18 -17.42
CA ARG A 17 -50.16 33.89 -17.22
C ARG A 17 -50.07 33.63 -15.72
N ILE A 18 -50.74 32.60 -15.25
CA ILE A 18 -50.60 32.09 -13.88
C ILE A 18 -49.66 30.89 -13.98
N GLY A 19 -48.47 31.02 -13.39
CA GLY A 19 -47.55 29.90 -13.18
C GLY A 19 -47.78 29.33 -11.78
N ILE A 20 -47.92 28.01 -11.66
CA ILE A 20 -47.89 27.34 -10.37
C ILE A 20 -46.42 27.00 -10.12
N ALA A 21 -45.86 27.50 -9.02
CA ALA A 21 -44.51 27.13 -8.61
C ALA A 21 -44.60 25.82 -7.83
N ASP A 22 -43.72 24.88 -8.18
CA ASP A 22 -43.56 23.66 -7.43
C ASP A 22 -43.01 23.95 -6.02
N LYS A 23 -43.56 23.26 -5.02
CA LYS A 23 -43.10 23.36 -3.64
C LYS A 23 -42.26 22.14 -3.38
N ASN A 24 -40.98 22.36 -3.03
CA ASN A 24 -40.13 21.24 -2.64
C ASN A 24 -40.69 20.56 -1.38
N ASP A 25 -41.36 19.44 -1.53
CA ASP A 25 -41.97 18.66 -0.45
C ASP A 25 -41.80 17.15 -0.61
N ASN A 26 -41.07 16.72 -1.66
CA ASN A 26 -40.64 15.34 -1.81
C ASN A 26 -39.17 15.22 -1.40
N PRO A 27 -38.81 14.29 -0.49
CA PRO A 27 -37.41 14.08 -0.15
C PRO A 27 -36.64 13.37 -1.28
N PRO A 28 -35.34 13.64 -1.44
CA PRO A 28 -34.49 12.87 -2.32
C PRO A 28 -34.50 11.38 -1.95
N TYR A 29 -34.41 10.50 -2.95
CA TYR A 29 -34.36 9.05 -2.73
C TYR A 29 -33.31 8.37 -3.60
N PHE A 30 -32.77 7.28 -3.08
CA PHE A 30 -31.84 6.40 -3.79
C PHE A 30 -32.57 5.16 -4.29
N ASP A 31 -32.23 4.68 -5.48
CA ASP A 31 -32.82 3.45 -6.03
C ASP A 31 -32.40 2.20 -5.23
N LYS A 32 -31.24 2.25 -4.55
CA LYS A 32 -30.69 1.14 -3.75
C LYS A 32 -30.37 1.60 -2.33
N ALA A 33 -30.59 0.68 -1.37
CA ALA A 33 -30.17 0.86 0.02
C ALA A 33 -28.66 0.63 0.23
N LEU A 34 -28.01 -0.09 -0.69
CA LEU A 34 -26.60 -0.43 -0.67
C LEU A 34 -26.00 -0.33 -2.07
N TYR A 35 -24.86 0.34 -2.17
CA TYR A 35 -23.99 0.37 -3.34
C TYR A 35 -22.65 -0.27 -2.97
N GLU A 36 -22.10 -1.09 -3.87
CA GLU A 36 -20.82 -1.76 -3.65
C GLU A 36 -19.88 -1.45 -4.82
N ALA A 37 -18.60 -1.24 -4.51
CA ALA A 37 -17.54 -1.05 -5.49
C ALA A 37 -16.21 -1.57 -4.96
N GLU A 38 -15.25 -1.70 -5.87
CA GLU A 38 -13.89 -2.11 -5.58
C GLU A 38 -12.92 -1.07 -6.15
N VAL A 39 -11.79 -0.87 -5.49
CA VAL A 39 -10.71 0.02 -5.92
C VAL A 39 -9.37 -0.59 -5.53
N ASP A 40 -8.38 -0.52 -6.41
CA ASP A 40 -7.02 -0.96 -6.09
C ASP A 40 -6.37 0.02 -5.10
N GLU A 41 -5.53 -0.49 -4.19
CA GLU A 41 -4.92 0.36 -3.17
C GLU A 41 -3.92 1.38 -3.72
N ASN A 42 -3.28 1.06 -4.85
CA ASN A 42 -2.31 1.90 -5.51
C ASN A 42 -2.94 2.93 -6.48
N GLU A 43 -4.25 3.09 -6.42
CA GLU A 43 -4.97 3.89 -7.39
C GLU A 43 -4.82 5.40 -7.15
N ASP A 44 -4.74 6.16 -8.24
CA ASP A 44 -4.42 7.58 -8.19
C ASP A 44 -5.46 8.41 -7.39
N ILE A 45 -4.97 9.41 -6.65
CA ILE A 45 -5.86 10.41 -6.05
C ILE A 45 -6.65 11.11 -7.17
N GLN A 46 -7.93 11.36 -6.92
CA GLN A 46 -8.96 11.83 -7.86
C GLN A 46 -9.55 10.76 -8.79
N HIS A 47 -9.06 9.51 -8.73
CA HIS A 47 -9.71 8.39 -9.42
C HIS A 47 -11.16 8.23 -8.93
N THR A 48 -12.11 8.19 -9.87
CA THR A 48 -13.53 8.04 -9.55
C THR A 48 -13.88 6.56 -9.41
N VAL A 49 -14.25 6.15 -8.21
CA VAL A 49 -14.55 4.74 -7.89
C VAL A 49 -15.96 4.37 -8.34
N LEU A 50 -16.95 5.18 -7.98
CA LEU A 50 -18.34 4.98 -8.39
C LEU A 50 -19.12 6.29 -8.39
N THR A 51 -20.26 6.32 -9.07
CA THR A 51 -21.20 7.45 -9.01
C THR A 51 -22.54 6.99 -8.47
N VAL A 52 -23.00 7.63 -7.40
CA VAL A 52 -24.31 7.37 -6.78
C VAL A 52 -25.25 8.52 -7.11
N THR A 53 -26.42 8.19 -7.66
CA THR A 53 -27.43 9.18 -8.03
C THR A 53 -28.68 9.00 -7.16
N ALA A 54 -29.04 10.06 -6.46
CA ALA A 54 -30.37 10.24 -5.88
C ALA A 54 -31.27 10.99 -6.86
N LYS A 55 -32.57 10.74 -6.74
CA LYS A 55 -33.64 11.39 -7.52
C LYS A 55 -34.57 12.12 -6.59
N ASP A 56 -35.28 13.09 -7.13
CA ASP A 56 -36.31 13.85 -6.44
C ASP A 56 -37.50 13.99 -7.40
N LEU A 57 -38.71 13.97 -6.87
CA LEU A 57 -39.94 14.09 -7.65
C LEU A 57 -40.35 15.56 -7.87
N ASP A 58 -39.69 16.50 -7.19
CA ASP A 58 -39.88 17.93 -7.33
C ASP A 58 -39.19 18.46 -8.62
N GLU A 59 -39.83 19.43 -9.30
CA GLU A 59 -39.43 19.90 -10.64
C GLU A 59 -38.12 20.71 -10.65
N SER A 60 -37.63 21.15 -9.49
CA SER A 60 -36.50 22.10 -9.38
C SER A 60 -35.58 21.84 -8.19
N SER A 61 -35.49 20.58 -7.72
CA SER A 61 -34.60 20.23 -6.61
C SER A 61 -33.14 20.09 -7.05
N ARG A 62 -32.25 20.87 -6.41
CA ARG A 62 -30.80 20.74 -6.56
C ARG A 62 -30.24 19.85 -5.46
N ILE A 63 -30.04 18.58 -5.79
CA ILE A 63 -29.52 17.58 -4.86
C ILE A 63 -28.01 17.75 -4.66
N ARG A 64 -27.57 17.83 -3.41
CA ARG A 64 -26.18 17.86 -2.97
C ARG A 64 -25.83 16.58 -2.23
N TYR A 65 -24.64 16.06 -2.50
CA TYR A 65 -24.12 14.84 -1.90
C TYR A 65 -23.03 15.12 -0.88
N GLU A 66 -23.03 14.39 0.22
CA GLU A 66 -22.02 14.46 1.28
C GLU A 66 -21.78 13.09 1.92
N ILE A 67 -20.53 12.78 2.23
CA ILE A 67 -20.18 11.58 3.01
C ILE A 67 -20.20 11.99 4.49
N THR A 68 -21.18 11.48 5.24
CA THR A 68 -21.42 11.91 6.63
C THR A 68 -20.72 11.03 7.65
N LYS A 69 -20.45 9.75 7.33
CA LYS A 69 -19.82 8.78 8.23
C LYS A 69 -19.01 7.73 7.47
N GLY A 70 -18.14 7.03 8.19
CA GLY A 70 -17.39 5.86 7.68
C GLY A 70 -16.11 6.18 6.91
N ASN A 71 -15.87 7.46 6.60
CA ASN A 71 -14.71 7.91 5.84
C ASN A 71 -13.46 8.08 6.74
N THR A 72 -12.92 6.97 7.21
CA THR A 72 -11.72 6.97 8.06
C THR A 72 -10.54 7.55 7.28
N GLY A 73 -9.79 8.47 7.89
CA GLY A 73 -8.61 9.08 7.27
C GLY A 73 -8.91 10.04 6.10
N GLY A 74 -10.18 10.28 5.77
CA GLY A 74 -10.52 11.08 4.59
C GLY A 74 -10.16 10.41 3.26
N ALA A 75 -10.10 9.08 3.24
CA ALA A 75 -9.68 8.27 2.09
C ALA A 75 -10.53 8.53 0.82
N PHE A 76 -11.82 8.87 0.99
CA PHE A 76 -12.73 9.16 -0.11
C PHE A 76 -13.34 10.54 0.00
N ALA A 77 -13.74 11.11 -1.13
CA ALA A 77 -14.57 12.30 -1.18
C ALA A 77 -15.65 12.14 -2.25
N VAL A 78 -16.69 12.97 -2.18
CA VAL A 78 -17.79 12.97 -3.15
C VAL A 78 -17.89 14.33 -3.84
N LYS A 79 -18.08 14.31 -5.16
CA LYS A 79 -18.45 15.51 -5.92
C LYS A 79 -19.88 15.88 -5.57
N ASN A 80 -20.03 16.99 -4.86
CA ASN A 80 -21.28 17.46 -4.28
C ASN A 80 -22.46 17.55 -5.27
N MET A 81 -22.24 17.77 -6.57
CA MET A 81 -23.31 17.93 -7.56
C MET A 81 -23.57 16.72 -8.43
N THR A 82 -22.62 15.79 -8.53
CA THR A 82 -22.74 14.62 -9.41
C THR A 82 -22.88 13.32 -8.65
N GLY A 83 -22.57 13.30 -7.34
CA GLY A 83 -22.56 12.08 -6.55
C GLY A 83 -21.42 11.12 -6.90
N ALA A 84 -20.40 11.61 -7.64
CA ALA A 84 -19.22 10.84 -7.99
C ALA A 84 -18.28 10.75 -6.79
N ILE A 85 -18.08 9.54 -6.26
CA ILE A 85 -17.16 9.24 -5.17
C ILE A 85 -15.80 8.91 -5.75
N TYR A 86 -14.76 9.56 -5.22
CA TYR A 86 -13.40 9.46 -5.72
C TYR A 86 -12.40 9.30 -4.57
N VAL A 87 -11.22 8.76 -4.90
CA VAL A 87 -10.09 8.60 -3.97
C VAL A 87 -9.54 9.98 -3.62
N ALA A 88 -9.57 10.34 -2.34
CA ALA A 88 -9.13 11.65 -1.84
C ALA A 88 -7.84 11.59 -1.01
N GLY A 89 -7.46 10.40 -0.56
CA GLY A 89 -6.21 10.14 0.15
C GLY A 89 -5.66 8.76 -0.23
N PRO A 90 -4.44 8.43 0.25
CA PRO A 90 -3.84 7.13 -0.04
C PRO A 90 -4.68 5.98 0.53
N LEU A 91 -4.72 4.88 -0.21
CA LEU A 91 -5.31 3.62 0.22
C LEU A 91 -4.18 2.63 0.53
N ASP A 92 -4.44 1.73 1.46
CA ASP A 92 -3.49 0.73 1.94
C ASP A 92 -4.33 -0.46 2.44
N TYR A 93 -4.20 -1.59 1.75
CA TYR A 93 -4.96 -2.80 1.98
C TYR A 93 -4.59 -3.44 3.33
N GLU A 94 -3.31 -3.46 3.70
CA GLU A 94 -2.80 -3.94 5.00
C GLU A 94 -3.42 -3.16 6.16
N SER A 95 -3.58 -1.85 5.99
CA SER A 95 -4.20 -1.00 7.02
C SER A 95 -5.72 -1.14 7.08
N ARG A 96 -6.39 -1.15 5.92
CA ARG A 96 -7.85 -1.16 5.84
C ARG A 96 -8.38 -1.65 4.49
N LYS A 97 -8.92 -2.86 4.54
CA LYS A 97 -9.50 -3.58 3.39
C LYS A 97 -10.89 -3.11 2.98
N ARG A 98 -11.63 -2.42 3.85
CA ARG A 98 -13.06 -2.12 3.64
C ARG A 98 -13.49 -0.80 4.26
N TYR A 99 -14.26 -0.03 3.49
CA TYR A 99 -14.89 1.21 3.90
C TYR A 99 -16.41 1.08 3.75
N GLU A 100 -17.14 1.38 4.82
CA GLU A 100 -18.60 1.46 4.81
C GLU A 100 -19.02 2.91 5.03
N LEU A 101 -19.26 3.62 3.93
CA LEU A 101 -19.56 5.04 3.90
C LEU A 101 -21.06 5.27 4.00
N LYS A 102 -21.45 6.27 4.79
CA LYS A 102 -22.82 6.78 4.80
C LYS A 102 -22.90 8.01 3.89
N LEU A 103 -23.56 7.86 2.75
CA LEU A 103 -23.74 8.94 1.77
C LEU A 103 -25.11 9.58 1.97
N ALA A 104 -25.13 10.88 2.21
CA ALA A 104 -26.35 11.69 2.27
C ALA A 104 -26.58 12.44 0.96
N ALA A 105 -27.85 12.58 0.59
CA ALA A 105 -28.33 13.44 -0.49
C ALA A 105 -29.36 14.43 0.09
N SER A 106 -29.16 15.72 -0.16
CA SER A 106 -30.04 16.79 0.32
C SER A 106 -30.39 17.77 -0.79
N ASP A 107 -31.66 18.19 -0.82
CA ASP A 107 -32.19 19.25 -1.70
C ASP A 107 -32.20 20.64 -1.02
N ASN A 108 -31.48 20.79 0.11
CA ASN A 108 -31.45 21.93 1.06
C ASN A 108 -32.63 22.04 2.03
N LYS A 109 -33.60 21.12 1.99
CA LYS A 109 -34.75 21.11 2.89
C LYS A 109 -34.99 19.74 3.51
N ASN A 110 -34.93 18.71 2.68
CA ASN A 110 -35.03 17.31 2.99
C ASN A 110 -33.66 16.64 2.81
N GLU A 111 -33.49 15.51 3.48
CA GLU A 111 -32.27 14.70 3.38
C GLU A 111 -32.65 13.23 3.43
N ASN A 112 -31.93 12.42 2.66
CA ASN A 112 -31.98 10.97 2.74
C ASN A 112 -30.58 10.41 2.60
N SER A 113 -30.36 9.18 3.06
CA SER A 113 -29.03 8.57 3.07
C SER A 113 -29.01 7.11 2.66
N THR A 114 -27.96 6.70 1.95
CA THR A 114 -27.69 5.32 1.54
C THR A 114 -26.33 4.86 2.04
N THR A 115 -26.09 3.56 2.02
CA THR A 115 -24.79 2.98 2.40
C THR A 115 -24.00 2.66 1.13
N VAL A 116 -22.70 2.99 1.15
CA VAL A 116 -21.76 2.69 0.07
C VAL A 116 -20.61 1.89 0.67
N VAL A 117 -20.43 0.66 0.21
CA VAL A 117 -19.32 -0.20 0.61
C VAL A 117 -18.26 -0.16 -0.49
N ILE A 118 -17.03 0.16 -0.11
CA ILE A 118 -15.86 0.13 -1.00
C ILE A 118 -14.88 -0.89 -0.43
N ASN A 119 -14.58 -1.92 -1.20
CA ASN A 119 -13.53 -2.88 -0.87
C ASN A 119 -12.23 -2.45 -1.55
N VAL A 120 -11.16 -2.37 -0.78
CA VAL A 120 -9.82 -2.14 -1.30
C VAL A 120 -9.28 -3.48 -1.80
N LYS A 121 -8.76 -3.50 -3.02
CA LYS A 121 -8.10 -4.66 -3.61
C LYS A 121 -6.61 -4.57 -3.33
N ASP A 122 -6.10 -5.70 -2.86
CA ASP A 122 -4.68 -5.96 -2.59
C ASP A 122 -3.89 -5.93 -3.90
N VAL A 123 -2.86 -5.10 -3.92
CA VAL A 123 -1.84 -5.05 -4.95
C VAL A 123 -0.54 -5.43 -4.28
N ASN A 124 0.20 -6.36 -4.88
CA ASN A 124 1.45 -6.82 -4.31
C ASN A 124 2.53 -5.71 -4.31
N ASP A 125 2.57 -4.92 -3.24
CA ASP A 125 3.48 -3.81 -2.98
C ASP A 125 4.37 -4.04 -1.74
N ASN A 126 4.15 -5.15 -1.03
CA ASN A 126 4.89 -5.56 0.15
C ASN A 126 5.79 -6.78 -0.15
N PRO A 127 7.13 -6.63 -0.16
CA PRO A 127 8.03 -7.73 -0.46
C PRO A 127 8.03 -8.79 0.66
N PRO A 128 8.39 -10.05 0.36
CA PRO A 128 8.51 -11.08 1.38
C PRO A 128 9.52 -10.68 2.46
N VAL A 129 9.23 -11.03 3.72
CA VAL A 129 10.04 -10.65 4.88
C VAL A 129 10.71 -11.87 5.51
N PHE A 130 12.02 -11.79 5.72
CA PHE A 130 12.77 -12.79 6.48
C PHE A 130 12.57 -12.58 7.99
N ASP A 131 12.49 -13.68 8.77
CA ASP A 131 12.38 -13.59 10.23
C ASP A 131 13.67 -13.08 10.89
N ARG A 132 14.80 -13.09 10.15
CA ARG A 132 16.09 -12.60 10.62
C ARG A 132 16.83 -11.83 9.52
N PRO A 133 17.58 -10.78 9.89
CA PRO A 133 18.47 -10.08 8.95
C PRO A 133 19.70 -10.91 8.56
N THR A 134 20.03 -11.92 9.36
CA THR A 134 21.14 -12.85 9.09
C THR A 134 20.85 -14.19 9.77
N TYR A 135 21.20 -15.29 9.10
CA TYR A 135 21.17 -16.62 9.69
C TYR A 135 22.60 -17.09 9.90
N GLU A 136 22.96 -17.45 11.14
CA GLU A 136 24.27 -18.02 11.44
C GLU A 136 24.14 -19.51 11.74
N THR A 137 25.05 -20.30 11.18
CA THR A 137 25.25 -21.69 11.56
C THR A 137 26.73 -22.03 11.61
N GLN A 138 27.06 -23.09 12.33
CA GLN A 138 28.41 -23.61 12.47
C GLN A 138 28.47 -25.03 11.95
N ILE A 139 29.48 -25.30 11.12
CA ILE A 139 29.84 -26.64 10.68
C ILE A 139 31.31 -26.87 11.01
N THR A 140 31.69 -28.13 11.21
CA THR A 140 33.08 -28.51 11.41
C THR A 140 33.65 -28.95 10.07
N GLU A 141 34.91 -28.65 9.77
CA GLU A 141 35.51 -29.07 8.49
C GLU A 141 35.53 -30.60 8.28
N GLU A 142 35.37 -31.38 9.34
CA GLU A 142 35.25 -32.85 9.29
C GLU A 142 33.86 -33.33 8.81
N ASP A 143 32.83 -32.46 8.86
CA ASP A 143 31.45 -32.82 8.51
C ASP A 143 31.27 -33.08 7.01
N ASP A 144 32.11 -32.48 6.16
CA ASP A 144 32.13 -32.72 4.71
C ASP A 144 33.56 -32.66 4.13
N ARG A 145 33.99 -33.74 3.49
CA ARG A 145 35.32 -33.90 2.88
C ARG A 145 35.62 -32.92 1.74
N ASN A 146 34.61 -32.21 1.24
CA ASN A 146 34.78 -31.18 0.22
C ASN A 146 34.96 -29.77 0.80
N LEU A 147 34.90 -29.60 2.12
CA LEU A 147 35.16 -28.31 2.76
C LEU A 147 36.66 -27.96 2.68
N PRO A 148 37.01 -26.73 2.29
CA PRO A 148 38.39 -26.29 2.24
C PRO A 148 38.94 -25.97 3.65
N LYS A 149 40.05 -26.61 4.00
CA LYS A 149 40.76 -26.52 5.30
C LYS A 149 41.38 -25.15 5.68
N ARG A 150 41.12 -24.11 4.90
CA ARG A 150 41.72 -22.76 5.07
C ARG A 150 40.70 -21.63 4.99
N VAL A 151 39.43 -21.98 4.85
CA VAL A 151 38.33 -21.02 4.83
C VAL A 151 37.63 -21.13 6.18
N LEU A 152 37.50 -20.02 6.89
CA LEU A 152 36.86 -19.98 8.22
C LEU A 152 35.38 -19.59 8.14
N GLN A 153 34.91 -19.11 6.99
CA GLN A 153 33.56 -18.59 6.83
C GLN A 153 33.11 -18.60 5.35
N TYR A 154 31.82 -18.84 5.13
CA TYR A 154 31.11 -18.54 3.88
C TYR A 154 29.99 -17.53 4.13
N ASP A 155 29.87 -16.57 3.22
CA ASP A 155 28.75 -15.64 3.15
C ASP A 155 27.89 -16.02 1.93
N LEU A 156 26.67 -16.48 2.18
CA LEU A 156 25.71 -16.84 1.16
C LEU A 156 24.57 -15.82 1.16
N THR A 157 24.04 -15.48 -0.02
CA THR A 157 22.82 -14.66 -0.14
C THR A 157 21.63 -15.57 -0.36
N LEU A 158 20.63 -15.46 0.51
CA LEU A 158 19.30 -16.03 0.29
C LEU A 158 18.40 -14.95 -0.31
N VAL A 159 17.72 -15.28 -1.40
CA VAL A 159 16.72 -14.42 -2.04
C VAL A 159 15.36 -15.08 -1.85
N ALA A 160 14.42 -14.33 -1.28
CA ALA A 160 13.01 -14.68 -1.22
C ALA A 160 12.29 -13.80 -2.26
N SER A 161 11.62 -14.44 -3.21
CA SER A 161 10.81 -13.76 -4.21
C SER A 161 9.40 -14.29 -4.18
N ASP A 162 8.44 -13.41 -4.45
CA ASP A 162 7.10 -13.79 -4.85
C ASP A 162 6.88 -13.46 -6.34
N SER A 163 5.62 -13.46 -6.79
CA SER A 163 5.29 -13.27 -8.20
C SER A 163 5.68 -11.90 -8.78
N LEU A 164 5.92 -10.87 -7.95
CA LEU A 164 6.20 -9.50 -8.39
C LEU A 164 7.28 -8.76 -7.59
N LEU A 165 7.64 -9.21 -6.38
CA LEU A 165 8.58 -8.54 -5.47
C LEU A 165 9.64 -9.51 -4.93
N GLU A 166 10.83 -8.97 -4.65
CA GLU A 166 11.98 -9.73 -4.13
C GLU A 166 12.56 -9.05 -2.89
N ASN A 167 13.10 -9.86 -1.97
CA ASN A 167 13.90 -9.43 -0.84
C ASN A 167 15.08 -10.38 -0.63
N GLU A 168 16.18 -9.91 -0.08
CA GLU A 168 17.38 -10.73 0.17
C GLU A 168 17.88 -10.63 1.62
N THR A 169 18.58 -11.68 2.06
CA THR A 169 19.21 -11.78 3.38
C THR A 169 20.50 -12.59 3.27
N THR A 170 21.35 -12.54 4.30
CA THR A 170 22.62 -13.25 4.31
C THR A 170 22.59 -14.45 5.26
N VAL A 171 23.20 -15.56 4.83
CA VAL A 171 23.52 -16.70 5.69
C VAL A 171 25.02 -16.75 5.87
N VAL A 172 25.46 -16.69 7.12
CA VAL A 172 26.85 -16.80 7.50
C VAL A 172 27.08 -18.22 8.03
N ILE A 173 27.88 -18.99 7.29
CA ILE A 173 28.32 -20.31 7.73
C ILE A 173 29.73 -20.16 8.28
N ARG A 174 29.92 -20.41 9.57
CA ARG A 174 31.25 -20.42 10.20
C ARG A 174 31.80 -21.85 10.18
N ILE A 175 33.06 -22.00 9.79
CA ILE A 175 33.76 -23.29 9.77
C ILE A 175 34.67 -23.34 11.00
N ASN A 176 34.40 -24.33 11.86
CA ASN A 176 35.28 -24.65 12.95
C ASN A 176 36.46 -25.47 12.41
N ASP A 177 37.64 -24.87 12.48
CA ASP A 177 38.92 -25.46 12.12
C ASP A 177 39.34 -26.50 13.16
N VAL A 178 39.63 -27.72 12.72
CA VAL A 178 40.12 -28.79 13.59
C VAL A 178 41.62 -28.89 13.37
N ASN A 179 42.40 -29.09 14.44
CA ASN A 179 43.85 -29.24 14.30
C ASN A 179 44.21 -30.61 13.68
N ASP A 180 43.98 -30.75 12.39
CA ASP A 180 44.13 -31.98 11.60
C ASP A 180 45.31 -31.92 10.61
N LEU A 181 45.93 -30.74 10.48
CA LEU A 181 47.13 -30.51 9.69
C LEU A 181 48.37 -30.66 10.57
N PRO A 182 49.28 -31.61 10.26
CA PRO A 182 50.53 -31.69 10.99
C PRO A 182 51.35 -30.41 10.78
N PRO A 183 52.17 -29.99 11.76
CA PRO A 183 53.07 -28.88 11.58
C PRO A 183 54.01 -29.14 10.40
N VAL A 184 54.17 -28.14 9.52
CA VAL A 184 55.04 -28.23 8.34
C VAL A 184 56.28 -27.40 8.57
N PHE A 185 57.46 -27.99 8.33
CA PHE A 185 58.71 -27.25 8.37
C PHE A 185 58.79 -26.26 7.21
N SER A 186 59.26 -25.03 7.47
CA SER A 186 59.46 -24.00 6.44
C SER A 186 60.51 -24.37 5.38
N GLN A 187 61.39 -25.32 5.70
CA GLN A 187 62.43 -25.85 4.81
C GLN A 187 62.53 -27.36 4.99
N SER A 188 62.86 -28.08 3.91
CA SER A 188 63.20 -29.50 4.00
C SER A 188 64.53 -29.74 4.69
N ILE A 189 65.39 -28.72 4.76
CA ILE A 189 66.72 -28.74 5.38
C ILE A 189 66.97 -27.36 6.00
N TYR A 190 67.41 -27.31 7.25
CA TYR A 190 67.94 -26.09 7.87
C TYR A 190 69.44 -26.26 8.06
N THR A 191 70.21 -25.29 7.55
CA THR A 191 71.66 -25.20 7.78
C THR A 191 71.93 -24.08 8.75
N ALA A 192 72.73 -24.34 9.79
CA ALA A 192 73.22 -23.35 10.71
C ALA A 192 74.75 -23.40 10.72
N GLU A 193 75.40 -22.25 10.61
CA GLU A 193 76.84 -22.09 10.79
C GLU A 193 77.10 -21.57 12.21
N ILE A 194 78.02 -22.22 12.93
CA ILE A 194 78.40 -21.85 14.29
C ILE A 194 79.88 -21.51 14.27
N ALA A 195 80.26 -20.40 14.91
CA ALA A 195 81.66 -20.01 15.04
C ALA A 195 82.42 -21.02 15.92
N GLU A 196 83.65 -21.36 15.52
CA GLU A 196 84.49 -22.35 16.20
C GLU A 196 84.75 -22.03 17.69
N GLU A 197 84.65 -20.76 18.08
CA GLU A 197 84.87 -20.30 19.46
C GLU A 197 83.60 -20.28 20.33
N TYR A 198 82.47 -20.79 19.83
CA TYR A 198 81.23 -20.82 20.60
C TYR A 198 81.31 -21.80 21.76
N SER A 199 81.52 -21.27 22.97
CA SER A 199 81.65 -22.04 24.22
C SER A 199 80.33 -22.25 24.97
N GLY A 200 79.22 -21.77 24.43
CA GLY A 200 77.89 -22.04 24.96
C GLY A 200 77.45 -23.48 24.68
N ALA A 201 76.66 -24.07 25.57
CA ALA A 201 75.93 -25.30 25.22
C ALA A 201 75.09 -25.01 23.96
N LEU A 202 75.16 -25.90 22.96
CA LEU A 202 74.29 -25.82 21.78
C LEU A 202 72.87 -25.57 22.28
N PRO A 203 72.18 -24.50 21.84
CA PRO A 203 70.81 -24.28 22.28
C PRO A 203 69.97 -25.47 21.83
N LEU A 204 69.64 -26.36 22.78
CA LEU A 204 68.74 -27.50 22.64
C LEU A 204 67.33 -27.11 22.13
N LYS A 205 67.07 -25.81 21.94
CA LYS A 205 65.88 -25.30 21.27
C LYS A 205 65.77 -25.70 19.78
N LEU A 206 66.78 -26.32 19.17
CA LEU A 206 66.62 -26.89 17.83
C LEU A 206 65.81 -28.20 17.80
N LEU A 207 65.51 -28.81 18.96
CA LEU A 207 64.81 -30.11 19.07
C LEU A 207 63.47 -30.04 19.83
N GLN A 208 62.90 -28.85 20.04
CA GLN A 208 61.66 -28.63 20.83
C GLN A 208 60.48 -28.07 20.00
N LEU A 209 60.42 -28.41 18.72
CA LEU A 209 59.22 -28.28 17.88
C LEU A 209 58.82 -29.68 17.39
N LEU A 210 58.42 -30.53 18.35
CA LEU A 210 57.68 -31.77 18.13
C LEU A 210 56.32 -31.63 18.81
#